data_AF-A0A2E1PZV3-F1
#
_entry.id   AF-A0A2E1PZV3-F1
#
_cell.length_a   1.000
_cell.length_b   1.000
_cell.length_c   1.000
_cell.angle_alpha   90.00
_cell.angle_beta   90.00
_cell.angle_gamma   90.00
#
_symmetry.space_group_name_H-M   'P 1'
#
loop_
_entity.id
_entity.type
_entity.pdbx_description
1 polymer ?
#
loop_
_entity_poly.entity_id
_entity_poly.type
_entity_poly.pdbx_seq_one_letter_code
_entity_poly.pdbx_strand_id
1 'polypeptide(L)'
;MIAAIRYLLVFTSLFLTFSAFAGSTAFDFELSKERCSKPTAEEPAVYSSDFHWSFTPKEMALKFTEIYESGKRLPERVYYDAQEKAFVFPNKTYKGELKIIRVTPEFLKSVTRHVETALEKGYAEQVFFPDMGHSHLYIPQGIWDAEFSDVPMDQKDKLYEKMFAEPTLLTLYHTAEQLGTTDENKQILPDEHLKFRHLNRNPVGDNLGNGIVRMPTLLEDPANTVRELPGFKRWSGGYNISASKDGCFAYSHKGKVMYFDLSLEDLKSAPGGSDYGSY
;
A
#
# COMPACT_ATOMS: atom_id res chain seq x y z
N MET A 1 -61.07 52.47 -9.14
CA MET A 1 -59.60 52.26 -9.13
C MET A 1 -59.25 51.49 -7.86
N ILE A 2 -59.15 50.16 -7.93
CA ILE A 2 -58.58 49.32 -6.85
C ILE A 2 -57.73 48.27 -7.55
N ALA A 3 -56.41 48.41 -7.43
CA ALA A 3 -55.43 47.49 -7.99
C ALA A 3 -55.18 46.35 -6.99
N ALA A 4 -55.42 45.10 -7.42
CA ALA A 4 -55.16 43.91 -6.62
C ALA A 4 -53.76 43.36 -6.95
N ILE A 5 -52.86 43.42 -5.97
CA ILE A 5 -51.52 42.83 -6.03
C ILE A 5 -51.62 41.37 -5.62
N ARG A 6 -51.30 40.45 -6.54
CA ARG A 6 -51.17 39.01 -6.27
C ARG A 6 -49.75 38.70 -5.85
N TYR A 7 -49.57 38.27 -4.60
CA TYR A 7 -48.31 37.72 -4.10
C TYR A 7 -48.16 36.26 -4.56
N LEU A 8 -47.10 35.98 -5.32
CA LEU A 8 -46.71 34.64 -5.75
C LEU A 8 -45.74 34.07 -4.70
N LEU A 9 -46.21 33.12 -3.89
CA LEU A 9 -45.40 32.35 -2.94
C LEU A 9 -44.60 31.29 -3.71
N VAL A 10 -43.31 31.53 -3.89
CA VAL A 10 -42.37 30.53 -4.42
C VAL A 10 -41.88 29.69 -3.24
N PHE A 11 -42.41 28.46 -3.13
CA PHE A 11 -41.90 27.45 -2.22
C PHE A 11 -40.60 26.87 -2.80
N THR A 12 -39.45 27.35 -2.33
CA THR A 12 -38.17 26.67 -2.56
C THR A 12 -38.07 25.46 -1.62
N SER A 13 -38.40 24.27 -2.14
CA SER A 13 -38.11 23.01 -1.46
C SER A 13 -36.60 22.84 -1.33
N LEU A 14 -36.07 23.19 -0.16
CA LEU A 14 -34.69 22.92 0.23
C LEU A 14 -34.56 21.41 0.49
N PHE A 15 -34.28 20.63 -0.55
CA PHE A 15 -33.89 19.23 -0.40
C PHE A 15 -32.52 19.19 0.26
N LEU A 16 -32.49 18.99 1.59
CA LEU A 16 -31.29 18.54 2.29
C LEU A 16 -30.97 17.13 1.80
N THR A 17 -30.12 17.03 0.78
CA THR A 17 -29.43 15.77 0.49
C THR A 17 -28.47 15.52 1.65
N PHE A 18 -28.86 14.63 2.57
CA PHE A 18 -27.91 14.00 3.47
C PHE A 18 -26.95 13.18 2.62
N SER A 19 -25.85 13.80 2.20
CA SER A 19 -24.68 13.04 1.77
C SER A 19 -24.23 12.23 2.98
N ALA A 20 -24.60 10.96 3.01
CA ALA A 20 -23.98 10.01 3.91
C ALA A 20 -22.49 10.05 3.58
N PHE A 21 -21.73 10.77 4.41
CA PHE A 21 -20.28 10.66 4.41
C PHE A 21 -20.02 9.18 4.72
N ALA A 22 -19.68 8.42 3.68
CA ALA A 22 -19.07 7.11 3.84
C ALA A 22 -17.79 7.36 4.62
N GLY A 23 -17.88 7.27 5.95
CA GLY A 23 -16.77 7.42 6.86
C GLY A 23 -15.69 6.44 6.43
N SER A 24 -14.42 6.83 6.59
CA SER A 24 -13.32 5.94 6.22
C SER A 24 -13.53 4.60 6.91
N THR A 25 -13.51 3.53 6.13
CA THR A 25 -13.77 2.19 6.62
C THR A 25 -12.66 1.83 7.59
N ALA A 26 -12.96 1.86 8.89
CA ALA A 26 -12.11 1.19 9.85
C ALA A 26 -11.88 -0.25 9.36
N PHE A 27 -10.67 -0.77 9.56
CA PHE A 27 -10.33 -2.15 9.20
C PHE A 27 -11.41 -3.11 9.69
N ASP A 28 -12.04 -3.82 8.75
CA ASP A 28 -13.12 -4.76 9.00
C ASP A 28 -12.54 -6.18 9.07
N PHE A 29 -12.30 -6.63 10.30
CA PHE A 29 -11.67 -7.92 10.56
C PHE A 29 -12.51 -9.10 10.02
N GLU A 30 -13.84 -9.07 10.17
CA GLU A 30 -14.68 -10.20 9.76
C GLU A 30 -14.84 -10.26 8.24
N LEU A 31 -15.00 -9.12 7.57
CA LEU A 31 -14.98 -9.06 6.10
C LEU A 31 -13.64 -9.56 5.55
N SER A 32 -12.52 -9.09 6.11
CA SER A 32 -11.21 -9.58 5.69
C SER A 32 -11.07 -11.08 5.93
N LYS A 33 -11.51 -11.60 7.09
CA LYS A 33 -11.46 -13.03 7.37
C LYS A 33 -12.25 -13.87 6.36
N GLU A 34 -13.41 -13.39 5.90
CA GLU A 34 -14.19 -14.06 4.85
C GLU A 34 -13.46 -14.09 3.50
N ARG A 35 -12.78 -13.00 3.15
CA ARG A 35 -12.11 -12.84 1.84
C ARG A 35 -10.72 -13.47 1.76
N CYS A 36 -10.03 -13.55 2.88
CA CYS A 36 -8.62 -13.94 2.97
C CYS A 36 -8.42 -15.46 3.00
N SER A 37 -8.79 -16.17 1.93
CA SER A 37 -8.53 -17.61 1.82
C SER A 37 -7.05 -17.93 1.62
N LYS A 38 -6.61 -19.14 2.01
CA LYS A 38 -5.22 -19.58 1.79
C LYS A 38 -4.87 -19.58 0.29
N PRO A 39 -3.69 -19.05 -0.13
CA PRO A 39 -3.28 -19.08 -1.54
C PRO A 39 -3.23 -20.50 -2.10
N THR A 40 -3.62 -20.66 -3.37
CA THR A 40 -3.55 -21.93 -4.10
C THR A 40 -2.53 -21.85 -5.24
N ALA A 41 -2.04 -22.99 -5.72
CA ALA A 41 -1.04 -23.03 -6.79
C ALA A 41 -1.61 -22.57 -8.15
N GLU A 42 -2.92 -22.67 -8.31
CA GLU A 42 -3.66 -22.31 -9.52
C GLU A 42 -4.08 -20.83 -9.54
N GLU A 43 -3.81 -20.08 -8.47
CA GLU A 43 -4.16 -18.66 -8.41
C GLU A 43 -3.31 -17.85 -9.40
N PRO A 44 -3.93 -17.04 -10.29
CA PRO A 44 -3.17 -16.21 -11.20
C PRO A 44 -2.35 -15.19 -10.40
N ALA A 45 -1.04 -15.13 -10.66
CA ALA A 45 -0.14 -14.24 -9.94
C ALA A 45 0.12 -12.95 -10.70
N VAL A 46 0.37 -11.88 -9.94
CA VAL A 46 1.03 -10.67 -10.44
C VAL A 46 2.52 -10.96 -10.60
N TYR A 47 3.09 -10.55 -11.74
CA TYR A 47 4.51 -10.72 -12.06
C TYR A 47 5.19 -9.36 -12.27
N SER A 48 6.50 -9.30 -12.08
CA SER A 48 7.28 -8.09 -12.38
C SER A 48 7.19 -7.70 -13.86
N SER A 49 7.07 -8.68 -14.75
CA SER A 49 6.87 -8.50 -16.20
C SER A 49 5.50 -7.92 -16.57
N ASP A 50 4.57 -7.78 -15.63
CA ASP A 50 3.30 -7.08 -15.88
C ASP A 50 3.47 -5.55 -15.93
N PHE A 51 4.63 -5.06 -15.49
CA PHE A 51 4.93 -3.64 -15.33
C PHE A 51 6.17 -3.22 -16.14
N HIS A 52 6.31 -1.91 -16.35
CA HIS A 52 7.49 -1.32 -16.94
C HIS A 52 7.82 0.02 -16.28
N TRP A 53 9.02 0.53 -16.53
CA TRP A 53 9.45 1.82 -16.03
C TRP A 53 8.91 2.98 -16.87
N SER A 54 8.91 4.18 -16.27
CA SER A 54 8.57 5.43 -16.94
C SER A 54 7.14 5.49 -17.48
N PHE A 55 6.17 4.95 -16.76
CA PHE A 55 4.76 5.14 -17.06
C PHE A 55 4.42 6.64 -17.15
N THR A 56 3.55 7.01 -18.08
CA THR A 56 2.77 8.25 -17.95
C THR A 56 1.64 8.05 -16.93
N PRO A 57 1.07 9.13 -16.34
CA PRO A 57 -0.07 9.00 -15.42
C PRO A 57 -1.25 8.21 -16.02
N LYS A 58 -1.54 8.43 -17.31
CA LYS A 58 -2.62 7.74 -18.03
C LYS A 58 -2.34 6.25 -18.18
N GLU A 59 -1.12 5.87 -18.59
CA GLU A 59 -0.75 4.46 -18.74
C GLU A 59 -0.76 3.74 -17.39
N MET A 60 -0.24 4.39 -16.34
CA MET A 60 -0.26 3.85 -14.97
C MET A 60 -1.69 3.56 -14.49
N ALA A 61 -2.62 4.50 -14.70
CA ALA A 61 -4.03 4.31 -14.34
C ALA A 61 -4.72 3.20 -15.14
N LEU A 62 -4.41 3.07 -16.44
CA LEU A 62 -4.91 1.98 -17.28
C LEU A 62 -4.35 0.63 -16.82
N LYS A 63 -3.05 0.55 -16.52
CA LYS A 63 -2.41 -0.66 -16.03
C LYS A 63 -2.96 -1.07 -14.66
N PHE A 64 -3.20 -0.12 -13.76
CA PHE A 64 -3.87 -0.40 -12.49
C PHE A 64 -5.24 -1.05 -12.71
N THR A 65 -6.06 -0.48 -13.60
CA THR A 65 -7.39 -1.01 -13.90
C THR A 65 -7.30 -2.44 -14.45
N GLU A 66 -6.36 -2.69 -15.36
CA GLU A 66 -6.08 -4.01 -15.91
C GLU A 66 -5.73 -5.02 -14.80
N ILE A 67 -4.77 -4.69 -13.93
CA ILE A 67 -4.35 -5.58 -12.84
C ILE A 67 -5.48 -5.83 -11.85
N TYR A 68 -6.18 -4.77 -11.43
CA TYR A 68 -7.30 -4.88 -10.49
C TYR A 68 -8.39 -5.84 -11.01
N GLU A 69 -8.73 -5.73 -12.30
CA GLU A 69 -9.79 -6.52 -12.92
C GLU A 69 -9.34 -7.92 -13.38
N SER A 70 -8.04 -8.15 -13.50
CA SER A 70 -7.48 -9.42 -14.02
C SER A 70 -7.75 -10.64 -13.12
N GLY A 71 -8.05 -10.42 -11.84
CA GLY A 71 -8.11 -11.48 -10.83
C GLY A 71 -6.73 -11.96 -10.37
N LYS A 72 -5.63 -11.40 -10.92
CA LYS A 72 -4.28 -11.68 -10.44
C LYS A 72 -4.13 -11.22 -8.98
N ARG A 73 -3.31 -11.95 -8.23
CA ARG A 73 -3.07 -11.76 -6.79
C ARG A 73 -1.58 -11.76 -6.49
N LEU A 74 -1.20 -11.22 -5.33
CA LEU A 74 0.18 -11.34 -4.89
C LEU A 74 0.51 -12.81 -4.53
N PRO A 75 1.66 -13.34 -4.96
CA PRO A 75 2.08 -14.69 -4.55
C PRO A 75 2.35 -14.72 -3.05
N GLU A 76 2.08 -15.85 -2.40
CA GLU A 76 2.28 -16.01 -0.95
C GLU A 76 1.65 -14.85 -0.14
N ARG A 77 0.50 -14.37 -0.58
CA ARG A 77 -0.22 -13.27 0.09
C ARG A 77 -0.72 -13.69 1.47
N VAL A 78 -0.97 -12.68 2.31
CA VAL A 78 -1.63 -12.86 3.60
C VAL A 78 -2.96 -13.58 3.43
N TYR A 79 -3.23 -14.51 4.36
CA TYR A 79 -4.51 -15.18 4.49
C TYR A 79 -4.91 -15.33 5.95
N TYR A 80 -6.18 -15.62 6.22
CA TYR A 80 -6.64 -16.00 7.54
C TYR A 80 -6.47 -17.50 7.76
N ASP A 81 -5.70 -17.87 8.78
CA ASP A 81 -5.53 -19.25 9.19
C ASP A 81 -6.49 -19.57 10.35
N ALA A 82 -7.43 -20.48 10.11
CA ALA A 82 -8.45 -20.85 11.09
C ALA A 82 -7.91 -21.62 12.30
N GLN A 83 -6.79 -22.34 12.14
CA GLN A 83 -6.14 -23.07 13.23
C GLN A 83 -5.42 -22.07 14.15
N GLU A 84 -4.69 -21.12 13.56
CA GLU A 84 -4.00 -20.06 14.29
C GLU A 84 -4.95 -18.97 14.79
N LYS A 85 -6.16 -18.90 14.24
CA LYS A 85 -7.17 -17.85 14.46
C LYS A 85 -6.62 -16.45 14.19
N ALA A 86 -5.73 -16.33 13.22
CA ALA A 86 -4.98 -15.10 12.93
C ALA A 86 -4.76 -14.94 11.42
N PHE A 87 -4.50 -13.70 11.01
CA PHE A 87 -3.92 -13.45 9.69
C PHE A 87 -2.43 -13.80 9.72
N VAL A 88 -1.94 -14.45 8.67
CA VAL A 88 -0.56 -14.89 8.58
C VAL A 88 0.06 -14.55 7.23
N PHE A 89 1.33 -14.11 7.23
CA PHE A 89 2.16 -14.12 6.03
C PHE A 89 2.81 -15.50 5.87
N PRO A 90 2.63 -16.17 4.72
CA PRO A 90 3.54 -17.21 4.31
C PRO A 90 4.89 -16.61 3.90
N ASN A 91 5.99 -17.18 4.38
CA ASN A 91 7.34 -16.75 4.04
C ASN A 91 8.25 -17.96 3.89
N LYS A 92 8.91 -18.09 2.73
CA LYS A 92 9.90 -19.16 2.52
C LYS A 92 11.21 -18.77 3.17
N THR A 93 11.75 -19.67 3.99
CA THR A 93 13.11 -19.53 4.52
C THR A 93 14.12 -19.65 3.39
N TYR A 94 15.38 -19.29 3.66
CA TYR A 94 16.49 -19.51 2.72
C TYR A 94 16.63 -20.98 2.28
N LYS A 95 16.18 -21.94 3.10
CA LYS A 95 16.17 -23.38 2.80
C LYS A 95 14.93 -23.84 2.02
N GLY A 96 14.04 -22.91 1.63
CA GLY A 96 12.79 -23.19 0.93
C GLY A 96 11.65 -23.71 1.81
N GLU A 97 11.86 -23.88 3.12
CA GLU A 97 10.80 -24.26 4.05
C GLU A 97 9.82 -23.09 4.21
N LEU A 98 8.52 -23.37 4.04
CA LEU A 98 7.46 -22.39 4.27
C LEU A 98 7.22 -22.23 5.78
N LYS A 99 7.39 -21.00 6.28
CA LYS A 99 7.00 -20.60 7.63
C LYS A 99 5.81 -19.66 7.55
N ILE A 100 5.02 -19.62 8.63
CA ILE A 100 3.93 -18.66 8.80
C ILE A 100 4.34 -17.62 9.83
N ILE A 101 4.03 -16.36 9.57
CA ILE A 101 4.33 -15.22 10.43
C ILE A 101 3.00 -14.60 10.82
N ARG A 102 2.69 -14.53 12.12
CA ARG A 102 1.43 -13.93 12.55
C ARG A 102 1.47 -12.41 12.37
N VAL A 103 0.33 -11.85 11.99
CA VAL A 103 0.16 -10.42 11.78
C VAL A 103 -0.87 -9.90 12.75
N THR A 104 -0.55 -8.80 13.42
CA THR A 104 -1.47 -8.17 14.37
C THR A 104 -2.60 -7.45 13.61
N PRO A 105 -3.82 -7.42 14.16
CA PRO A 105 -4.90 -6.59 13.62
C PRO A 105 -4.50 -5.10 13.53
N GLU A 106 -3.69 -4.62 14.49
CA GLU A 106 -3.18 -3.25 14.53
C GLU A 106 -2.29 -2.92 13.33
N PHE A 107 -1.41 -3.85 12.93
CA PHE A 107 -0.60 -3.69 11.73
C PHE A 107 -1.47 -3.60 10.48
N LEU A 108 -2.41 -4.53 10.30
CA LEU A 108 -3.31 -4.54 9.13
C LEU A 108 -4.17 -3.27 9.07
N LYS A 109 -4.64 -2.80 10.22
CA LYS A 109 -5.31 -1.52 10.36
C LYS A 109 -4.40 -0.37 9.94
N SER A 110 -3.14 -0.34 10.39
CA SER A 110 -2.16 0.68 10.00
C SER A 110 -1.95 0.73 8.49
N VAL A 111 -1.67 -0.41 7.86
CA VAL A 111 -1.47 -0.49 6.40
C VAL A 111 -2.70 0.00 5.64
N THR A 112 -3.89 -0.46 6.03
CA THR A 112 -5.15 -0.02 5.41
C THR A 112 -5.31 1.50 5.51
N ARG A 113 -5.03 2.09 6.68
CA ARG A 113 -5.12 3.54 6.89
C ARG A 113 -4.03 4.30 6.13
N HIS A 114 -2.84 3.75 5.97
CA HIS A 114 -1.81 4.36 5.12
C HIS A 114 -2.25 4.43 3.66
N VAL A 115 -2.85 3.35 3.14
CA VAL A 115 -3.38 3.31 1.77
C VAL A 115 -4.44 4.40 1.59
N GLU A 116 -5.41 4.47 2.50
CA GLU A 116 -6.46 5.49 2.44
C GLU A 116 -5.89 6.91 2.53
N THR A 117 -4.98 7.18 3.48
CA THR A 117 -4.33 8.48 3.64
C THR A 117 -3.49 8.85 2.41
N ALA A 118 -2.71 7.93 1.86
CA ALA A 118 -1.88 8.18 0.69
C ALA A 118 -2.72 8.56 -0.52
N LEU A 119 -3.88 7.90 -0.71
CA LEU A 119 -4.83 8.23 -1.78
C LEU A 119 -5.58 9.55 -1.52
N GLU A 120 -5.97 9.83 -0.27
CA GLU A 120 -6.64 11.09 0.10
C GLU A 120 -5.73 12.30 -0.13
N LYS A 121 -4.45 12.18 0.23
CA LYS A 121 -3.44 13.24 0.07
C LYS A 121 -2.83 13.31 -1.33
N GLY A 122 -3.13 12.35 -2.21
CA GLY A 122 -2.58 12.25 -3.56
C GLY A 122 -1.10 11.83 -3.60
N TYR A 123 -0.55 11.30 -2.50
CA TYR A 123 0.80 10.74 -2.47
C TYR A 123 0.89 9.48 -3.34
N ALA A 124 -0.18 8.69 -3.32
CA ALA A 124 -0.47 7.63 -4.27
C ALA A 124 -1.75 7.99 -5.03
N GLU A 125 -1.88 7.48 -6.25
CA GLU A 125 -3.14 7.52 -7.01
C GLU A 125 -3.70 6.13 -7.25
N GLN A 126 -2.84 5.13 -7.23
CA GLN A 126 -3.18 3.72 -7.41
C GLN A 126 -2.55 2.90 -6.29
N VAL A 127 -3.06 1.68 -6.07
CA VAL A 127 -2.56 0.76 -5.04
C VAL A 127 -2.04 -0.49 -5.73
N PHE A 128 -0.80 -0.48 -6.19
CA PHE A 128 -0.14 -1.60 -6.88
C PHE A 128 1.36 -1.37 -7.01
N PHE A 129 2.11 -2.36 -7.49
CA PHE A 129 3.58 -2.31 -7.51
C PHE A 129 4.19 -0.99 -8.02
N PRO A 130 3.79 -0.43 -9.19
CA PRO A 130 4.29 0.87 -9.67
C PRO A 130 4.02 2.09 -8.77
N ASP A 131 3.02 2.02 -7.88
CA ASP A 131 2.55 3.14 -7.05
C ASP A 131 2.09 2.63 -5.66
N MET A 132 2.95 2.80 -4.65
CA MET A 132 2.77 2.33 -3.26
C MET A 132 2.89 0.82 -3.05
N GLY A 133 3.23 0.04 -4.08
CA GLY A 133 3.21 -1.41 -3.97
C GLY A 133 4.47 -2.05 -3.41
N HIS A 134 5.49 -1.26 -3.03
CA HIS A 134 6.70 -1.74 -2.35
C HIS A 134 6.95 -0.94 -1.07
N SER A 135 7.43 -1.62 -0.02
CA SER A 135 7.68 -0.99 1.29
C SER A 135 8.99 -1.43 1.95
N HIS A 136 9.44 -0.59 2.88
CA HIS A 136 10.58 -0.83 3.76
C HIS A 136 10.18 -0.59 5.21
N LEU A 137 10.81 -1.34 6.11
CA LEU A 137 10.56 -1.24 7.55
C LEU A 137 11.66 -0.43 8.22
N TYR A 138 11.28 0.46 9.13
CA TYR A 138 12.20 1.28 9.90
C TYR A 138 11.91 1.12 11.39
N ILE A 139 12.91 0.63 12.12
CA ILE A 139 12.82 0.34 13.55
C ILE A 139 13.73 1.34 14.28
N PRO A 140 13.30 1.97 15.38
CA PRO A 140 14.19 2.83 16.16
C PRO A 140 15.49 2.11 16.51
N GLN A 141 16.63 2.76 16.28
CA GLN A 141 17.95 2.12 16.38
C GLN A 141 18.18 1.47 17.75
N GLY A 142 17.78 2.14 18.84
CA GLY A 142 17.91 1.60 20.19
C GLY A 142 17.10 0.32 20.44
N ILE A 143 15.93 0.17 19.82
CA ILE A 143 15.13 -1.06 19.91
C ILE A 143 15.77 -2.13 19.03
N TRP A 144 16.22 -1.78 17.82
CA TRP A 144 16.93 -2.71 16.96
C TRP A 144 18.12 -3.36 17.67
N ASP A 145 18.98 -2.55 18.27
CA ASP A 145 20.19 -3.01 18.96
C ASP A 145 19.87 -3.83 20.23
N ALA A 146 18.73 -3.58 20.88
CA ALA A 146 18.34 -4.27 22.11
C ALA A 146 17.60 -5.60 21.85
N GLU A 147 16.82 -5.69 20.77
CA GLU A 147 15.83 -6.77 20.61
C GLU A 147 15.91 -7.56 19.30
N PHE A 148 16.53 -7.00 18.26
CA PHE A 148 16.48 -7.52 16.90
C PHE A 148 17.86 -7.91 16.34
N SER A 149 18.93 -7.19 16.68
CA SER A 149 20.26 -7.38 16.07
C SER A 149 20.84 -8.78 16.24
N ASP A 150 20.47 -9.45 17.33
CA ASP A 150 20.98 -10.78 17.69
C ASP A 150 20.09 -11.94 17.21
N VAL A 151 18.94 -11.63 16.58
CA VAL A 151 18.05 -12.66 16.04
C VAL A 151 18.70 -13.30 14.81
N PRO A 152 18.95 -14.63 14.82
CA PRO A 152 19.56 -15.30 13.69
C PRO A 152 18.72 -15.16 12.41
N MET A 153 19.39 -15.00 11.26
CA MET A 153 18.71 -14.83 9.97
C MET A 153 17.87 -16.05 9.54
N ASP A 154 18.16 -17.24 10.06
CA ASP A 154 17.33 -18.43 9.84
C ASP A 154 16.04 -18.44 10.70
N GLN A 155 15.86 -17.44 11.56
CA GLN A 155 14.65 -17.15 12.33
C GLN A 155 13.98 -15.84 11.85
N LYS A 156 14.11 -15.53 10.55
CA LYS A 156 13.53 -14.33 9.91
C LYS A 156 12.01 -14.21 10.15
N ASP A 157 11.30 -15.32 10.28
CA ASP A 157 9.89 -15.37 10.62
C ASP A 157 9.59 -14.72 11.97
N LYS A 158 10.35 -15.08 13.02
CA LYS A 158 10.22 -14.47 14.35
C LYS A 158 10.59 -12.99 14.35
N LEU A 159 11.58 -12.63 13.53
CA LEU A 159 11.99 -11.25 13.35
C LEU A 159 10.83 -10.39 12.82
N TYR A 160 10.17 -10.85 11.74
CA TYR A 160 9.00 -10.17 11.19
C TYR A 160 7.82 -10.12 12.16
N GLU A 161 7.51 -11.22 12.85
CA GLU A 161 6.41 -11.25 13.82
C GLU A 161 6.60 -10.19 14.91
N LYS A 162 7.83 -10.09 15.44
CA LYS A 162 8.19 -9.03 16.38
C LYS A 162 8.09 -7.63 15.77
N MET A 163 8.60 -7.42 14.55
CA MET A 163 8.53 -6.12 13.88
C MET A 163 7.09 -5.67 13.68
N PHE A 164 6.21 -6.53 13.18
CA PHE A 164 4.81 -6.17 12.95
C PHE A 164 4.02 -5.94 14.24
N ALA A 165 4.48 -6.49 15.36
CA ALA A 165 3.95 -6.19 16.69
C ALA A 165 4.54 -4.93 17.34
N GLU A 166 5.64 -4.38 16.83
CA GLU A 166 6.33 -3.22 17.42
C GLU A 166 5.56 -1.92 17.15
N PRO A 167 5.02 -1.24 18.18
CA PRO A 167 4.20 -0.03 17.99
C PRO A 167 4.96 1.16 17.38
N THR A 168 6.28 1.21 17.55
CA THR A 168 7.14 2.27 17.01
C THR A 168 7.71 1.97 15.63
N LEU A 169 7.36 0.81 15.05
CA LEU A 169 7.68 0.48 13.66
C LEU A 169 7.14 1.58 12.74
N LEU A 170 7.97 2.01 11.79
CA LEU A 170 7.56 2.84 10.68
C LEU A 170 7.63 2.04 9.38
N THR A 171 6.64 2.22 8.52
CA THR A 171 6.66 1.68 7.16
C THR A 171 6.84 2.81 6.16
N LEU A 172 7.92 2.77 5.38
CA LEU A 172 8.11 3.64 4.24
C LEU A 172 7.56 2.95 3.00
N TYR A 173 6.80 3.66 2.18
CA TYR A 173 6.35 3.19 0.88
C TYR A 173 7.04 3.99 -0.22
N HIS A 174 7.34 3.34 -1.34
CA HIS A 174 7.68 4.05 -2.57
C HIS A 174 6.41 4.25 -3.40
N THR A 175 5.94 5.49 -3.49
CA THR A 175 4.87 5.88 -4.42
C THR A 175 5.46 6.45 -5.70
N ALA A 176 4.67 6.49 -6.77
CA ALA A 176 5.11 6.97 -8.09
C ALA A 176 6.44 6.35 -8.55
N GLU A 177 6.75 5.12 -8.12
CA GLU A 177 8.09 4.55 -8.23
C GLU A 177 8.47 4.30 -9.69
N GLN A 178 7.52 3.80 -10.48
CA GLN A 178 7.70 3.60 -11.90
C GLN A 178 7.02 4.69 -12.74
N LEU A 179 6.60 5.80 -12.12
CA LEU A 179 6.06 6.96 -12.82
C LEU A 179 7.21 7.78 -13.41
N GLY A 180 7.13 8.11 -14.69
CA GLY A 180 8.06 9.04 -15.33
C GLY A 180 7.90 10.45 -14.77
N THR A 181 8.73 10.80 -13.79
CA THR A 181 8.71 12.14 -13.15
C THR A 181 9.90 13.02 -13.55
N THR A 182 10.88 12.45 -14.24
CA THR A 182 12.07 13.16 -14.72
C THR A 182 12.26 12.97 -16.22
N ASP A 183 12.95 13.90 -16.86
CA ASP A 183 13.41 13.77 -18.24
C ASP A 183 14.67 12.89 -18.37
N GLU A 184 15.18 12.76 -19.58
CA GLU A 184 16.42 12.02 -19.91
C GLU A 184 17.69 12.56 -19.23
N ASN A 185 17.66 13.82 -18.79
CA ASN A 185 18.74 14.48 -18.04
C ASN A 185 18.52 14.43 -16.53
N LYS A 186 17.56 13.62 -16.06
CA LYS A 186 17.16 13.47 -14.66
C LYS A 186 16.65 14.78 -14.02
N GLN A 187 16.17 15.72 -14.83
CA GLN A 187 15.50 16.92 -14.33
C GLN A 187 14.03 16.62 -14.10
N ILE A 188 13.46 17.13 -13.01
CA ILE A 188 12.04 16.98 -12.71
C ILE A 188 11.23 17.64 -13.84
N LEU A 189 10.23 16.92 -14.35
CA LEU A 189 9.35 17.44 -15.41
C LEU A 189 8.61 18.70 -14.95
N PRO A 190 8.33 19.66 -15.85
CA PRO A 190 7.76 20.95 -15.48
C PRO A 190 6.27 20.87 -15.06
N ASP A 191 5.59 19.76 -15.33
CA ASP A 191 4.21 19.52 -14.94
C ASP A 191 4.05 19.51 -13.41
N GLU A 192 3.17 20.37 -12.88
CA GLU A 192 3.02 20.55 -11.42
C GLU A 192 2.51 19.30 -10.71
N HIS A 193 1.69 18.50 -11.38
CA HIS A 193 1.23 17.24 -10.83
C HIS A 193 2.41 16.24 -10.71
N LEU A 194 3.22 16.09 -11.76
CA LEU A 194 4.41 15.23 -11.73
C LEU A 194 5.47 15.72 -10.74
N LYS A 195 5.68 17.03 -10.59
CA LYS A 195 6.54 17.59 -9.53
C LYS A 195 6.04 17.22 -8.15
N PHE A 196 4.74 17.36 -7.91
CA PHE A 196 4.14 16.99 -6.63
C PHE A 196 4.36 15.49 -6.34
N ARG A 197 4.08 14.62 -7.32
CA ARG A 197 4.29 13.17 -7.18
C ARG A 197 5.76 12.84 -6.90
N HIS A 198 6.70 13.47 -7.62
CA HIS A 198 8.13 13.30 -7.41
C HIS A 198 8.56 13.64 -5.98
N LEU A 199 8.15 14.80 -5.47
CA LEU A 199 8.56 15.31 -4.16
C LEU A 199 7.92 14.57 -2.98
N ASN A 200 6.77 13.93 -3.21
CA ASN A 200 5.97 13.25 -2.19
C ASN A 200 5.97 11.72 -2.35
N ARG A 201 7.08 11.16 -2.83
CA ARG A 201 7.17 9.74 -3.22
C ARG A 201 7.56 8.75 -2.12
N ASN A 202 7.79 9.22 -0.89
CA ASN A 202 8.26 8.40 0.23
C ASN A 202 7.38 8.52 1.48
N PRO A 203 6.05 8.33 1.39
CA PRO A 203 5.21 8.38 2.58
C PRO A 203 5.66 7.35 3.63
N VAL A 204 5.75 7.79 4.89
CA VAL A 204 6.13 6.96 6.04
C VAL A 204 4.97 6.90 7.03
N GLY A 205 4.37 5.72 7.17
CA GLY A 205 3.28 5.44 8.10
C GLY A 205 3.71 4.86 9.44
N ASP A 206 2.91 5.07 10.49
CA ASP A 206 3.09 4.50 11.84
C ASP A 206 2.54 3.07 11.98
N ASN A 207 2.81 2.37 13.08
CA ASN A 207 2.21 1.06 13.35
C ASN A 207 1.16 1.11 14.48
N LEU A 208 0.41 2.21 14.57
CA LEU A 208 -0.58 2.47 15.63
C LEU A 208 -2.03 2.48 15.12
N GLY A 209 -2.24 2.31 13.81
CA GLY A 209 -3.57 2.30 13.20
C GLY A 209 -4.22 3.67 13.07
N ASN A 210 -3.44 4.75 13.24
CA ASN A 210 -3.96 6.12 13.23
C ASN A 210 -3.98 6.73 11.82
N GLY A 211 -3.23 6.16 10.88
CA GLY A 211 -3.15 6.65 9.51
C GLY A 211 -2.29 7.90 9.36
N ILE A 212 -1.41 8.20 10.32
CA ILE A 212 -0.49 9.33 10.22
C ILE A 212 0.60 8.95 9.23
N VAL A 213 0.74 9.77 8.19
CA VAL A 213 1.77 9.60 7.17
C VAL A 213 2.66 10.86 7.17
N ARG A 214 3.95 10.66 7.38
CA ARG A 214 4.99 11.69 7.26
C ARG A 214 5.63 11.61 5.88
N MET A 215 6.17 12.73 5.39
CA MET A 215 6.80 12.79 4.08
C MET A 215 8.25 13.26 4.18
N PRO A 216 9.21 12.34 4.38
CA PRO A 216 10.62 12.66 4.16
C PRO A 216 10.88 12.92 2.67
N THR A 217 11.77 13.88 2.40
CA THR A 217 12.22 14.24 1.07
C THR A 217 13.74 14.28 1.07
N LEU A 218 14.37 13.71 0.04
CA LEU A 218 15.81 13.72 -0.18
C LEU A 218 16.11 14.42 -1.50
N LEU A 219 16.25 15.75 -1.45
CA LEU A 219 16.44 16.59 -2.63
C LEU A 219 17.80 16.41 -3.32
N GLU A 220 18.77 15.77 -2.64
CA GLU A 220 20.09 15.47 -3.22
C GLU A 220 20.08 14.24 -4.12
N ASP A 221 19.07 13.36 -4.01
CA ASP A 221 18.87 12.22 -4.91
C ASP A 221 17.99 12.65 -6.09
N PRO A 222 18.46 12.56 -7.36
CA PRO A 222 17.63 12.88 -8.52
C PRO A 222 16.36 12.06 -8.64
N ALA A 223 16.33 10.86 -8.04
CA ALA A 223 15.13 10.04 -7.96
C ALA A 223 14.26 10.42 -6.76
N ASN A 224 14.76 11.18 -5.78
CA ASN A 224 14.15 11.40 -4.46
C ASN A 224 13.79 10.08 -3.78
N THR A 225 14.69 9.09 -3.75
CA THR A 225 14.46 7.81 -3.07
C THR A 225 15.05 7.87 -1.66
N VAL A 226 14.20 7.93 -0.64
CA VAL A 226 14.66 7.92 0.75
C VAL A 226 15.14 6.52 1.13
N ARG A 227 16.44 6.40 1.44
CA ARG A 227 17.07 5.12 1.84
C ARG A 227 17.31 4.99 3.33
N GLU A 228 17.38 6.11 4.05
CA GLU A 228 17.71 6.14 5.47
C GLU A 228 16.81 7.15 6.19
N LEU A 229 16.47 6.83 7.44
CA LEU A 229 15.77 7.74 8.34
C LEU A 229 16.65 7.92 9.59
N PRO A 230 17.08 9.15 9.93
CA PRO A 230 17.94 9.38 11.08
C PRO A 230 17.35 8.79 12.37
N GLY A 231 18.15 7.99 13.08
CA GLY A 231 17.75 7.32 14.32
C GLY A 231 17.01 5.99 14.14
N PHE A 232 16.89 5.49 12.91
CA PHE A 232 16.22 4.23 12.61
C PHE A 232 17.14 3.26 11.86
N LYS A 233 17.05 1.98 12.19
CA LYS A 233 17.56 0.90 11.36
C LYS A 233 16.58 0.62 10.23
N ARG A 234 17.05 0.71 8.99
CA ARG A 234 16.31 0.19 7.82
C ARG A 234 16.42 -1.33 7.75
N TRP A 235 15.27 -1.96 7.53
CA TRP A 235 15.12 -3.33 7.05
C TRP A 235 14.50 -3.30 5.66
N SER A 236 15.31 -3.58 4.64
CA SER A 236 14.91 -3.42 3.23
C SER A 236 13.82 -4.40 2.80
N GLY A 237 13.71 -5.57 3.42
CA GLY A 237 12.68 -6.56 3.09
C GLY A 237 11.36 -6.23 3.77
N GLY A 238 10.60 -5.25 3.27
CA GLY A 238 9.25 -4.98 3.75
C GLY A 238 8.24 -5.97 3.18
N TYR A 239 7.11 -5.46 2.73
CA TYR A 239 6.06 -6.20 2.05
C TYR A 239 5.60 -5.46 0.79
N ASN A 240 5.06 -6.22 -0.15
CA ASN A 240 4.43 -5.69 -1.36
C ASN A 240 2.93 -5.53 -1.16
N ILE A 241 2.35 -4.58 -1.90
CA ILE A 241 0.91 -4.27 -1.93
C ILE A 241 0.43 -4.29 -3.37
N SER A 242 -0.69 -4.96 -3.62
CA SER A 242 -1.39 -4.82 -4.91
C SER A 242 -2.88 -4.95 -4.74
N ALA A 243 -3.61 -4.01 -5.34
CA ALA A 243 -5.04 -4.08 -5.46
C ALA A 243 -5.45 -5.21 -6.41
N SER A 244 -6.56 -5.86 -6.06
CA SER A 244 -7.21 -6.88 -6.86
C SER A 244 -8.69 -6.89 -6.47
N LYS A 245 -9.61 -7.09 -7.43
CA LYS A 245 -11.04 -7.19 -7.11
C LYS A 245 -11.35 -8.36 -6.16
N ASP A 246 -10.50 -9.38 -6.18
CA ASP A 246 -10.58 -10.56 -5.32
C ASP A 246 -9.73 -10.42 -4.04
N GLY A 247 -9.12 -9.24 -3.84
CA GLY A 247 -8.19 -8.93 -2.75
C GLY A 247 -8.75 -9.12 -1.34
N CYS A 248 -7.83 -9.26 -0.41
CA CYS A 248 -8.04 -9.57 1.01
C CYS A 248 -8.63 -8.40 1.83
N PHE A 249 -8.00 -7.22 1.75
CA PHE A 249 -8.23 -6.11 2.67
C PHE A 249 -8.95 -4.98 1.97
N ALA A 250 -10.06 -4.53 2.56
CA ALA A 250 -10.87 -3.45 2.02
C ALA A 250 -10.25 -2.08 2.31
N TYR A 251 -10.37 -1.15 1.37
CA TYR A 251 -10.06 0.26 1.56
C TYR A 251 -11.07 1.14 0.82
N SER A 252 -11.32 2.34 1.36
CA SER A 252 -12.25 3.29 0.75
C SER A 252 -11.52 4.44 0.06
N HIS A 253 -11.89 4.72 -1.20
CA HIS A 253 -11.41 5.90 -1.91
C HIS A 253 -12.53 6.48 -2.80
N LYS A 254 -12.77 7.79 -2.68
CA LYS A 254 -13.80 8.51 -3.47
C LYS A 254 -15.17 7.83 -3.47
N GLY A 255 -15.59 7.33 -2.30
CA GLY A 255 -16.88 6.66 -2.12
C GLY A 255 -16.97 5.24 -2.71
N LYS A 256 -15.85 4.66 -3.16
CA LYS A 256 -15.77 3.27 -3.60
C LYS A 256 -14.99 2.46 -2.59
N VAL A 257 -15.43 1.22 -2.36
CA VAL A 257 -14.67 0.21 -1.63
C VAL A 257 -13.93 -0.64 -2.66
N MET A 258 -12.62 -0.77 -2.48
CA MET A 258 -11.72 -1.59 -3.27
C MET A 258 -10.96 -2.54 -2.35
N TYR A 259 -10.19 -3.47 -2.91
CA TYR A 259 -9.47 -4.48 -2.12
C TYR A 259 -8.02 -4.61 -2.56
N PHE A 260 -7.14 -4.96 -1.62
CA PHE A 260 -5.73 -5.25 -1.87
C PHE A 260 -5.23 -6.48 -1.10
N ASP A 261 -4.10 -7.00 -1.55
CA ASP A 261 -3.31 -8.03 -0.89
C ASP A 261 -2.01 -7.47 -0.34
N LEU A 262 -1.43 -8.22 0.60
CA LEU A 262 -0.09 -8.00 1.12
C LEU A 262 0.73 -9.29 0.94
N SER A 263 2.01 -9.18 0.62
CA SER A 263 2.94 -10.33 0.58
C SER A 263 4.35 -9.94 1.01
N LEU A 264 5.10 -10.86 1.62
CA LEU A 264 6.54 -10.67 1.89
C LEU A 264 7.43 -11.11 0.73
N GLU A 265 6.87 -11.74 -0.31
CA GLU A 265 7.60 -12.11 -1.51
C GLU A 265 7.64 -10.94 -2.48
N ASP A 266 8.82 -10.66 -3.01
CA ASP A 266 8.97 -9.78 -4.16
C ASP A 266 8.37 -10.39 -5.42
N LEU A 267 7.95 -9.51 -6.32
CA LEU A 267 7.41 -9.92 -7.61
C LEU A 267 8.49 -10.62 -8.42
N LYS A 268 8.18 -11.84 -8.86
CA LYS A 268 9.04 -12.64 -9.73
C LYS A 268 8.69 -12.37 -11.18
N SER A 269 9.60 -12.67 -12.09
CA SER A 269 9.23 -12.81 -13.49
C SER A 269 8.19 -13.89 -13.71
N ALA A 270 7.36 -13.69 -14.73
CA ALA A 270 6.54 -14.76 -15.26
C ALA A 270 7.43 -15.95 -15.70
N PRO A 271 6.95 -17.20 -15.61
CA PRO A 271 7.69 -18.36 -16.11
C PRO A 271 8.14 -18.17 -17.56
N GLY A 272 9.45 -18.25 -17.79
CA GLY A 272 10.05 -18.04 -19.13
C GLY A 272 10.28 -16.56 -19.51
N GLY A 273 9.94 -15.61 -18.64
CA GLY A 273 10.29 -14.19 -18.79
C GLY A 273 11.68 -13.87 -18.23
N SER A 274 12.29 -12.79 -18.73
CA SER A 274 13.49 -12.20 -18.14
C SER A 274 13.10 -11.26 -16.99
N ASP A 275 13.83 -11.29 -15.88
CA ASP A 275 13.68 -10.31 -14.80
C ASP A 275 13.89 -8.90 -15.35
N TYR A 276 12.82 -8.11 -15.34
CA TYR A 276 12.94 -6.67 -15.34
C TYR A 276 13.61 -6.29 -14.02
N GLY A 277 14.86 -5.82 -14.11
CA GLY A 277 15.82 -5.69 -13.01
C GLY A 277 15.18 -5.47 -11.65
N SER A 278 15.37 -6.45 -10.76
CA SER A 278 15.11 -6.30 -9.33
C SER A 278 15.97 -5.15 -8.79
N TYR A 279 15.39 -4.36 -7.88
CA TYR A 279 16.08 -3.29 -7.14
C TYR A 279 17.32 -3.77 -6.39
#